data_AF-A0A1E3LMN9-F1
#
_entry.id   AF-A0A1E3LMN9-F1
#
_cell.length_a   1.000
_cell.length_b   1.000
_cell.length_c   1.000
_cell.angle_alpha   90.00
_cell.angle_beta   90.00
_cell.angle_gamma   90.00
#
_symmetry.space_group_name_H-M   'P 1'
#
loop_
_entity.id
_entity.type
_entity.pdbx_description
1 polymer ?
#
loop_
_entity_poly.entity_id
_entity_poly.type
_entity_poly.pdbx_seq_one_letter_code
_entity_poly.pdbx_strand_id
1 'polypeptide(L)' 'MGLNNTGYASCRHCGAEYRLFTIFNRDMQGLCKAWKKRHERSCATRSPAQRRKWAQAYKGKTAADSSLVVDLAHQGFDE' A
#
# COMPACT_ATOMS: atom_id res chain seq x y z
N MET A 1 25.03 0.88 -6.92
CA MET A 1 23.65 0.43 -6.62
C MET A 1 22.71 1.51 -7.12
N GLY A 2 21.84 1.21 -8.09
CA GLY A 2 20.95 2.20 -8.69
C GLY A 2 19.96 2.75 -7.67
N LEU A 3 19.97 4.08 -7.49
CA LEU A 3 18.99 4.80 -6.68
C LEU A 3 17.65 4.76 -7.43
N ASN A 4 16.72 3.94 -6.95
CA ASN A 4 15.38 3.84 -7.53
C ASN A 4 14.53 4.99 -7.01
N ASN A 5 14.44 6.05 -7.81
CA ASN A 5 13.64 7.25 -7.54
C ASN A 5 12.12 6.97 -7.55
N THR A 6 11.75 5.80 -8.07
CA THR A 6 10.41 5.22 -8.00
C THR A 6 10.40 4.04 -7.04
N GLY A 7 9.41 3.99 -6.17
CA GLY A 7 9.12 2.83 -5.32
C GLY A 7 7.70 2.35 -5.55
N TYR A 8 7.53 1.03 -5.56
CA TYR A 8 6.22 0.40 -5.58
C TYR A 8 6.20 -0.80 -4.63
N ALA A 9 5.08 -0.98 -3.93
CA ALA A 9 4.81 -2.19 -3.18
C ALA A 9 3.32 -2.43 -3.04
N SER A 10 2.89 -3.69 -3.16
CA SER A 10 1.52 -4.12 -2.92
C SER A 10 1.43 -5.08 -1.74
N CYS A 11 0.35 -4.95 -0.97
CA CYS A 11 0.00 -5.84 0.14
C CYS A 11 -0.64 -7.12 -0.38
N ARG A 12 -0.14 -8.28 0.06
CA ARG A 12 -0.70 -9.59 -0.35
C ARG A 12 -2.05 -9.91 0.27
N HIS A 13 -2.39 -9.30 1.41
CA HIS A 13 -3.61 -9.63 2.15
C HIS A 13 -4.83 -8.82 1.71
N CYS A 14 -4.63 -7.57 1.33
CA CYS A 14 -5.72 -6.64 1.03
C CYS A 14 -5.56 -5.94 -0.32
N GLY A 15 -4.52 -6.25 -1.10
CA GLY A 15 -4.30 -5.65 -2.41
C GLY A 15 -3.87 -4.18 -2.38
N ALA A 16 -3.73 -3.55 -1.22
CA ALA A 16 -3.36 -2.14 -1.11
C ALA A 16 -2.00 -1.85 -1.79
N GLU A 17 -1.97 -0.83 -2.65
CA GLU A 17 -0.83 -0.46 -3.47
C GLU A 17 -0.22 0.85 -2.99
N TYR A 18 1.06 0.83 -2.67
CA TYR A 18 1.82 1.98 -2.21
C TYR A 18 2.91 2.33 -3.22
N ARG A 19 2.76 3.50 -3.85
CA ARG A 19 3.65 4.03 -4.86
C ARG A 19 4.25 5.35 -4.40
N LEU A 20 5.56 5.42 -4.45
CA LEU A 20 6.31 6.64 -4.15
C LEU A 20 7.13 7.04 -5.36
N PHE A 21 7.20 8.35 -5.60
CA PHE A 21 8.07 8.94 -6.59
C PHE A 21 8.71 10.19 -6.00
N THR A 22 9.99 10.38 -6.31
CA THR A 22 10.70 11.60 -5.94
C THR A 22 11.69 11.97 -7.03
N ILE A 23 12.01 13.27 -7.12
CA ILE A 23 13.08 13.78 -7.97
C ILE A 23 14.44 13.80 -7.26
N PHE A 24 14.45 13.51 -5.95
CA PHE A 24 15.67 13.46 -5.14
C PHE A 24 16.26 12.05 -5.14
N ASN A 25 17.58 11.92 -5.01
CA ASN A 25 18.27 10.63 -4.91
C ASN A 25 17.99 9.94 -3.56
N ARG A 26 16.76 9.43 -3.38
CA ARG A 26 16.32 8.73 -2.18
C ARG A 26 15.75 7.37 -2.57
N ASP A 27 16.10 6.35 -1.79
CA ASP A 27 15.66 4.98 -2.02
C ASP A 27 14.16 4.80 -1.72
N MET A 28 13.32 5.17 -2.69
CA MET A 28 11.85 5.05 -2.58
C MET A 28 11.44 3.58 -2.52
N GLN A 29 12.19 2.70 -3.18
CA GLN A 29 11.92 1.27 -3.16
C GLN A 29 12.07 0.68 -1.74
N GLY A 30 13.09 1.09 -0.97
CA GLY A 30 13.25 0.69 0.43
C GLY A 30 12.15 1.21 1.33
N LEU A 31 11.68 2.45 1.12
CA LEU A 31 10.53 2.99 1.84
C LEU A 31 9.25 2.20 1.55
N CYS A 32 8.99 1.86 0.28
CA CYS A 32 7.85 1.02 -0.11
C CYS A 32 7.95 -0.39 0.50
N LYS A 33 9.15 -1.00 0.54
CA LYS A 33 9.39 -2.29 1.21
C LYS A 33 9.14 -2.21 2.72
N ALA A 34 9.60 -1.14 3.37
CA ALA A 34 9.40 -0.91 4.80
C ALA A 34 7.92 -0.66 5.15
N TRP A 35 7.19 0.07 4.29
CA TRP A 35 5.74 0.20 4.41
C TRP A 35 5.06 -1.16 4.27
N LYS A 36 5.37 -1.91 3.20
CA LYS A 36 4.79 -3.23 2.93
C LYS A 36 4.98 -4.18 4.10
N LYS A 37 6.19 -4.31 4.63
CA LYS A 37 6.48 -5.20 5.78
C LYS A 37 5.66 -4.85 7.02
N ARG A 38 5.52 -3.56 7.33
CA ARG A 38 4.72 -3.10 8.47
C ARG A 38 3.22 -3.33 8.24
N HIS A 39 2.75 -2.98 7.05
CA HIS A 39 1.34 -3.08 6.68
C HIS A 39 0.90 -4.54 6.58
N GLU A 40 1.66 -5.42 5.93
CA GLU A 40 1.36 -6.86 5.84
C GLU A 40 1.31 -7.51 7.22
N ARG A 41 2.22 -7.17 8.14
CA ARG A 41 2.19 -7.69 9.51
C ARG A 41 0.88 -7.34 10.23
N SER A 42 0.41 -6.10 10.10
CA SER A 42 -0.88 -5.69 10.68
C SER A 42 -2.08 -6.25 9.91
N CYS A 43 -1.99 -6.38 8.59
CA CYS A 43 -3.08 -6.93 7.79
C CYS A 43 -3.26 -8.43 8.03
N ALA A 44 -2.17 -9.18 8.21
CA ALA A 44 -2.22 -10.60 8.54
C ALA A 44 -3.05 -10.90 9.80
N THR A 45 -2.99 -10.02 10.80
CA THR A 45 -3.74 -10.18 12.07
C THR A 45 -5.14 -9.57 12.05
N ARG A 46 -5.49 -8.77 11.03
CA ARG A 46 -6.81 -8.12 10.92
C ARG A 46 -7.79 -8.99 10.16
N SER A 47 -9.01 -9.09 10.67
CA SER A 47 -10.14 -9.69 9.94
C SER A 47 -10.52 -8.85 8.71
N PRO A 48 -11.20 -9.42 7.70
CA PRO A 48 -11.65 -8.70 6.50
C PRO A 48 -12.40 -7.40 6.82
N ALA A 49 -13.33 -7.43 7.79
CA ALA A 49 -14.06 -6.25 8.24
C ALA A 49 -13.15 -5.13 8.81
N GLN A 50 -12.10 -5.49 9.56
CA GLN A 50 -11.14 -4.53 10.10
C GLN A 50 -10.25 -3.93 9.00
N ARG A 51 -9.84 -4.75 8.03
CA ARG A 51 -9.12 -4.28 6.85
C ARG A 51 -9.99 -3.29 6.06
N ARG A 52 -11.27 -3.60 5.88
CA ARG A 52 -12.24 -2.73 5.18
C ARG A 52 -12.43 -1.40 5.89
N LYS A 53 -12.55 -1.38 7.22
CA LYS A 53 -12.60 -0.14 8.02
C LYS A 53 -11.36 0.73 7.82
N TRP A 54 -10.17 0.13 7.80
CA TRP A 54 -8.93 0.87 7.50
C TRP A 54 -8.92 1.41 6.06
N ALA A 55 -9.37 0.61 5.09
CA ALA A 55 -9.37 0.95 3.68
C ALA A 55 -10.41 2.01 3.30
N GLN A 56 -11.49 2.19 4.07
CA GLN A 56 -12.52 3.20 3.82
C GLN A 56 -11.96 4.63 3.72
N ALA A 57 -10.93 4.97 4.50
CA ALA A 57 -10.27 6.27 4.42
C ALA A 57 -9.59 6.54 3.07
N TYR A 58 -9.37 5.49 2.28
CA TYR A 58 -8.71 5.54 0.97
C TYR A 58 -9.67 5.29 -0.19
N LYS A 59 -10.98 5.17 0.08
CA LYS A 59 -12.00 4.96 -0.95
C LYS A 59 -12.01 6.12 -1.95
N GLY A 60 -11.90 5.79 -3.24
CA GLY A 60 -11.95 6.78 -4.33
C GLY A 60 -10.65 7.55 -4.56
N LYS A 61 -9.59 7.28 -3.77
CA LYS A 61 -8.26 7.81 -4.04
C LYS A 61 -7.63 7.06 -5.21
N THR A 62 -7.04 7.81 -6.14
CA THR A 62 -6.32 7.26 -7.28
C THR A 62 -4.82 7.46 -7.10
N ALA A 63 -4.01 6.74 -7.89
CA ALA A 63 -2.55 6.85 -7.85
C ALA A 63 -2.03 8.25 -8.24
N ALA A 64 -2.88 9.11 -8.81
CA ALA A 64 -2.56 10.49 -9.12
C ALA A 64 -2.77 11.43 -7.92
N ASP A 65 -3.73 11.12 -7.04
CA ASP A 65 -4.08 11.94 -5.87
C ASP A 65 -3.29 11.52 -4.63
N SER A 66 -2.95 10.24 -4.50
CA SER A 66 -2.39 9.69 -3.28
C SER A 66 -1.35 8.62 -3.55
N SER A 67 -0.31 8.59 -2.72
CA SER A 67 0.75 7.57 -2.75
C SER A 67 0.25 6.18 -2.34
N LEU A 68 -0.93 6.08 -1.71
CA LEU A 68 -1.57 4.84 -1.28
C LEU A 68 -2.94 4.72 -1.93
N VAL A 69 -3.14 3.64 -2.68
CA VAL A 69 -4.38 3.28 -3.35
C VAL A 69 -4.87 1.96 -2.78
N VAL A 70 -6.18 1.84 -2.58
CA VAL A 70 -6.79 0.62 -2.05
C VAL A 70 -8.02 0.27 -2.87
N ASP A 71 -8.01 -0.94 -3.44
CA ASP A 71 -9.18 -1.49 -4.12
C ASP A 71 -10.08 -2.22 -3.12
N LEU A 72 -11.20 -1.60 -2.75
CA LEU A 72 -12.15 -2.19 -1.80
C LEU A 72 -12.88 -3.42 -2.36
N ALA A 73 -12.83 -3.67 -3.67
CA ALA A 73 -13.38 -4.86 -4.31
C ALA A 73 -12.43 -6.08 -4.22
N HIS A 74 -11.23 -5.89 -3.68
CA HIS A 74 -10.26 -6.98 -3.52
C HIS A 74 -10.79 -8.05 -2.55
N GLN A 75 -10.62 -9.32 -2.91
CA GLN A 75 -11.03 -10.51 -2.11
C GLN A 75 -10.54 -10.48 -0.65
N GLY A 76 -9.46 -9.74 -0.39
CA GLY A 76 -8.89 -9.52 0.94
C GLY A 76 -9.77 -8.74 1.93
N PHE A 77 -10.84 -8.14 1.42
CA PHE A 77 -11.89 -7.44 2.17
C PHE A 77 -13.24 -8.18 2.16
N ASP A 78 -13.33 -9.28 1.42
CA ASP A 78 -14.48 -10.17 1.38
C ASP A 78 -14.42 -11.13 2.59
N GLU A 79 -15.59 -11.46 3.15
CA GLU A 79 -15.72 -12.29 4.36
C GLU A 79 -15.73 -13.79 4.03
#